data_AF-A0A2X3BQU9-F1
#
_entry.id   AF-A0A2X3BQU9-F1
#
_cell.length_a   1.000
_cell.length_b   1.000
_cell.length_c   1.000
_cell.angle_alpha   90.00
_cell.angle_beta   90.00
_cell.angle_gamma   90.00
#
_symmetry.space_group_name_H-M   'P 1'
#
loop_
_entity.id
_entity.type
_entity.pdbx_description
1 polymer ?
#
loop_
_entity_poly.entity_id
_entity_poly.type
_entity_poly.pdbx_seq_one_letter_code
_entity_poly.pdbx_strand_id
1 'polypeptide(L)'
;MPGHSAGIDSRTGIEALKIALDRHQANSDLELVHYPQPLLREADLLAQQMSAQIPTRQRRWLGLQMLEGDIYSRAYAGDAADKLDIALANLSDEIDDPALHIADARYQTIAAICDAVSNTLTAEPSRFTAAMDKVILNRFLGLPIFLFVMYLMFLLAINIGGALQPIFDAGSVAIFVHGIQWLGYTLHFPDWLTVFLAQGIGGGINTVLPLVPQIGMMYLFLSFLEDSGYMARAAFVMDRLMQALGLPGKSFVPLIVGFGCNVPSVMGARTLDAPRERLMTIMMAPFMSCGARLAIFAVFAAAFFGQNGALAVFSLYVLGIVMAILTGLMLKHTIMRGEASPFVMELPVYHVPHIKSLIIQTWQRLKGFVLRAGKGDRHRQHLPQRAEQFLTER
;
A
#
# COMPACT_ATOMS: atom_id res chain seq x y z
N MET A 1 -3.07 40.06 -1.72
CA MET A 1 -4.39 39.39 -1.82
C MET A 1 -4.41 38.28 -0.78
N PRO A 2 -5.44 38.17 0.08
CA PRO A 2 -5.46 37.18 1.15
C PRO A 2 -5.63 35.77 0.54
N GLY A 3 -4.72 34.87 0.90
CA GLY A 3 -4.68 33.49 0.40
C GLY A 3 -5.97 32.75 0.71
N HIS A 4 -6.66 32.30 -0.33
CA HIS A 4 -7.81 31.43 -0.22
C HIS A 4 -7.33 30.00 -0.04
N SER A 5 -6.97 29.62 1.19
CA SER A 5 -6.77 28.21 1.53
C SER A 5 -8.14 27.53 1.63
N ALA A 6 -8.55 26.87 0.55
CA ALA A 6 -9.75 26.05 0.52
C ALA A 6 -9.51 24.76 1.33
N GLY A 7 -9.68 24.83 2.65
CA GLY A 7 -9.82 23.64 3.47
C GLY A 7 -11.13 22.93 3.10
N ILE A 8 -11.04 21.70 2.59
CA ILE A 8 -12.20 20.89 2.15
C ILE A 8 -13.14 20.53 3.32
N ASP A 9 -12.68 20.69 4.56
CA ASP A 9 -13.38 20.25 5.78
C ASP A 9 -14.33 21.29 6.40
N SER A 10 -14.46 22.49 5.81
CA SER A 10 -15.36 23.52 6.32
C SER A 10 -16.32 24.04 5.24
N ARG A 11 -17.61 24.15 5.58
CA ARG A 11 -18.65 24.78 4.73
C ARG A 11 -18.21 26.15 4.18
N THR A 12 -17.33 26.83 4.91
CA THR A 12 -16.66 28.09 4.53
C THR A 12 -15.76 28.00 3.30
N GLY A 13 -15.03 26.90 3.08
CA GLY A 13 -14.17 26.72 1.91
C GLY A 13 -14.95 26.63 0.60
N ILE A 14 -16.12 25.97 0.65
CA ILE A 14 -17.02 25.81 -0.50
C ILE A 14 -17.68 27.15 -0.86
N GLU A 15 -18.10 27.95 0.13
CA GLU A 15 -18.67 29.29 -0.12
C GLU A 15 -17.65 30.24 -0.74
N ALA A 16 -16.40 30.24 -0.26
CA ALA A 16 -15.33 31.03 -0.85
C ALA A 16 -15.06 30.65 -2.32
N LEU A 17 -15.07 29.36 -2.63
CA LEU A 17 -14.90 28.88 -4.01
C LEU A 17 -16.05 29.31 -4.91
N LYS A 18 -17.31 29.26 -4.43
CA LYS A 18 -18.48 29.73 -5.18
C LYS A 18 -18.36 31.22 -5.53
N ILE A 19 -17.97 32.05 -4.55
CA ILE A 19 -17.75 33.48 -4.77
C ILE A 19 -16.63 33.73 -5.80
N ALA A 20 -15.57 32.92 -5.77
CA ALA A 20 -14.47 33.02 -6.72
C ALA A 20 -14.89 32.63 -8.15
N LEU A 21 -15.76 31.63 -8.31
CA LEU A 21 -16.34 31.23 -9.59
C LEU A 21 -17.28 32.32 -10.15
N ASP A 22 -18.13 32.91 -9.30
CA ASP A 22 -19.06 33.98 -9.71
C ASP A 22 -18.33 35.25 -10.16
N ARG A 23 -17.11 35.49 -9.64
CA ARG A 23 -16.26 36.64 -9.97
C ARG A 23 -15.15 36.29 -10.97
N HIS A 24 -15.17 35.10 -11.55
CA HIS A 24 -14.09 34.66 -12.42
C HIS A 24 -14.00 35.56 -13.66
N GLN A 25 -12.81 36.10 -13.89
CA GLN A 25 -12.43 36.82 -15.10
C GLN A 25 -11.42 35.98 -15.87
N ALA A 26 -11.31 36.22 -17.18
CA ALA A 26 -10.32 35.55 -18.01
C ALA A 26 -8.93 35.66 -17.39
N ASN A 27 -8.20 34.54 -17.36
CA ASN A 27 -6.86 34.49 -16.78
C ASN A 27 -5.93 35.52 -17.45
N SER A 28 -5.12 36.20 -16.65
CA SER A 28 -4.13 37.15 -17.15
C SER A 28 -3.12 36.46 -18.08
N ASP A 29 -2.71 37.17 -19.13
CA ASP A 29 -1.73 36.68 -20.09
C ASP A 29 -0.31 36.88 -19.55
N LEU A 30 0.02 36.11 -18.51
CA LEU A 30 1.35 36.04 -17.94
C LEU A 30 2.16 34.96 -18.66
N GLU A 31 3.41 35.27 -18.97
CA GLU A 31 4.38 34.27 -19.40
C GLU A 31 4.74 33.41 -18.19
N LEU A 32 4.31 32.14 -18.21
CA LEU A 32 4.48 31.23 -17.09
C LEU A 32 5.85 30.56 -17.16
N VAL A 33 6.14 29.87 -18.27
CA VAL A 33 7.33 29.03 -18.43
C VAL A 33 8.24 29.64 -19.48
N HIS A 34 9.53 29.77 -19.14
CA HIS A 34 10.54 30.27 -20.05
C HIS A 34 11.20 29.11 -20.82
N TYR A 35 10.74 28.86 -22.04
CA TYR A 35 11.31 27.84 -22.90
C TYR A 35 12.50 28.39 -23.72
N PRO A 36 13.51 27.56 -24.04
CA PRO A 36 14.55 27.91 -25.00
C PRO A 36 13.99 28.42 -26.34
N GLN A 37 14.64 29.42 -26.93
CA GLN A 37 14.22 30.01 -28.21
C GLN A 37 14.09 28.99 -29.37
N PRO A 38 14.97 27.97 -29.51
CA PRO A 38 14.82 26.96 -30.56
C PRO A 38 13.50 26.18 -30.45
N LEU A 39 13.10 25.83 -29.23
CA LEU A 39 11.84 25.14 -28.94
C LEU A 39 10.63 26.00 -29.29
N LEU A 40 10.68 27.29 -28.96
CA LEU A 40 9.61 28.23 -29.30
C LEU A 40 9.47 28.40 -30.82
N ARG A 41 10.60 28.49 -31.54
CA ARG A 41 10.61 28.61 -33.00
C ARG A 41 9.96 27.40 -33.67
N GLU A 42 10.37 26.19 -33.32
CA GLU A 42 9.79 24.97 -33.91
C GLU A 42 8.32 24.78 -33.50
N ALA A 43 7.97 25.09 -32.25
CA ALA A 43 6.57 25.06 -31.83
C ALA A 43 5.69 26.06 -32.60
N ASP A 44 6.21 27.25 -32.91
CA ASP A 44 5.50 28.26 -33.71
C ASP A 44 5.35 27.83 -35.18
N LEU A 45 6.35 27.15 -35.75
CA LEU A 45 6.26 26.54 -37.08
C LEU A 45 5.21 25.45 -37.15
N LEU A 46 5.15 24.56 -36.15
CA LEU A 46 4.10 23.55 -36.03
C LEU A 46 2.73 24.20 -35.86
N ALA A 47 2.62 25.24 -35.03
CA ALA A 47 1.37 25.96 -34.79
C ALA A 47 0.78 26.62 -36.04
N GLN A 48 1.62 27.04 -37.00
CA GLN A 48 1.18 27.61 -38.28
C GLN A 48 0.53 26.58 -39.20
N GLN A 49 0.85 25.29 -39.03
CA GLN A 49 0.32 24.19 -39.82
C GLN A 49 -0.99 23.62 -39.24
N MET A 50 -1.34 24.02 -38.01
CA MET A 50 -2.58 23.61 -37.36
C MET A 50 -3.78 24.46 -37.84
N SER A 51 -4.99 23.90 -37.70
CA SER A 51 -6.24 24.57 -38.06
C SER A 51 -6.38 25.95 -37.42
N ALA A 52 -6.72 26.95 -38.23
CA ALA A 52 -6.98 28.32 -37.77
C ALA A 52 -8.20 28.44 -36.84
N GLN A 53 -9.01 27.38 -36.69
CA GLN A 53 -10.10 27.33 -35.73
C GLN A 53 -9.60 27.28 -34.26
N ILE A 54 -8.36 26.84 -34.05
CA ILE A 54 -7.75 26.72 -32.72
C ILE A 54 -7.06 28.05 -32.37
N PRO A 55 -7.32 28.64 -31.18
CA PRO A 55 -6.61 29.82 -30.69
C PRO A 55 -5.08 29.67 -30.75
N THR A 56 -4.36 30.72 -31.13
CA THR A 56 -2.90 30.70 -31.31
C THR A 56 -2.15 30.18 -30.07
N ARG A 57 -2.61 30.52 -28.86
CA ARG A 57 -2.02 30.05 -27.60
C ARG A 57 -2.12 28.52 -27.44
N GLN A 58 -3.27 27.95 -27.82
CA GLN A 58 -3.49 26.50 -27.76
C GLN A 58 -2.69 25.78 -28.85
N ARG A 59 -2.56 26.36 -30.06
CA ARG A 59 -1.72 25.81 -31.13
C ARG A 59 -0.25 25.73 -30.72
N ARG A 60 0.28 26.79 -30.11
CA ARG A 60 1.65 26.81 -29.58
C ARG A 60 1.86 25.78 -28.47
N TRP A 61 0.89 25.64 -27.56
CA TRP A 61 0.92 24.63 -26.51
C TRP A 61 0.91 23.21 -27.09
N LEU A 62 0.05 22.93 -28.07
CA LEU A 62 0.01 21.63 -28.77
C LEU A 62 1.35 21.32 -29.47
N GLY A 63 1.97 22.32 -30.11
CA GLY A 63 3.29 22.17 -30.72
C GLY A 63 4.37 21.76 -29.71
N LEU A 64 4.40 22.41 -28.53
CA LEU A 64 5.32 22.05 -27.46
C LEU A 64 5.06 20.63 -26.90
N GLN A 65 3.79 20.24 -26.72
CA GLN A 65 3.44 18.88 -26.26
C GLN A 65 3.88 17.81 -27.25
N MET A 66 3.75 18.07 -28.56
CA MET A 66 4.22 17.15 -29.58
C MET A 66 5.74 17.00 -29.59
N LEU A 67 6.48 18.10 -29.40
CA LEU A 67 7.95 18.09 -29.28
C LEU A 67 8.42 17.35 -28.01
N GLU A 68 7.65 17.39 -26.93
CA GLU A 68 7.89 16.61 -25.69
C GLU A 68 7.63 15.11 -25.89
N GLY A 69 6.89 14.72 -26.93
CA GLY A 69 6.57 13.33 -27.24
C GLY A 69 5.18 12.88 -26.78
N ASP A 70 4.26 13.81 -26.49
CA ASP A 70 2.88 13.47 -26.14
C ASP A 70 2.16 12.78 -27.32
N ILE A 71 1.45 11.71 -26.99
CA ILE A 71 0.67 10.89 -27.93
C ILE A 71 -0.71 11.48 -28.21
N TYR A 72 -1.30 12.20 -27.26
CA TYR A 72 -2.68 12.71 -27.39
C TYR A 72 -2.73 13.97 -28.24
N SER A 73 -1.75 14.87 -28.09
CA SER A 73 -1.68 16.12 -28.83
C SER A 73 -1.58 15.92 -30.35
N ARG A 74 -1.05 14.79 -30.81
CA ARG A 74 -0.97 14.44 -32.24
C ARG A 74 -2.36 14.32 -32.89
N ALA A 75 -3.36 13.83 -32.15
CA ALA A 75 -4.72 13.67 -32.67
C ALA A 75 -5.40 15.01 -32.96
N TYR A 76 -5.00 16.08 -32.27
CA TYR A 76 -5.55 17.42 -32.41
C TYR A 76 -4.74 18.31 -33.36
N ALA A 77 -3.55 17.87 -33.75
CA ALA A 77 -2.60 18.65 -34.54
C ALA A 77 -2.83 18.59 -36.05
N GLY A 78 -3.64 17.64 -36.53
CA GLY A 78 -3.93 17.47 -37.97
C GLY A 78 -2.64 17.32 -38.80
N ASP A 79 -2.53 18.12 -39.86
CA ASP A 79 -1.39 18.11 -40.80
C ASP A 79 -0.04 18.48 -40.16
N ALA A 80 -0.04 19.04 -38.94
CA ALA A 80 1.20 19.31 -38.20
C ALA A 80 1.85 18.03 -37.65
N ALA A 81 1.10 16.92 -37.51
CA ALA A 81 1.63 15.63 -37.06
C ALA A 81 2.65 15.06 -38.05
N ASP A 82 2.40 15.20 -39.35
CA ASP A 82 3.28 14.68 -40.41
C ASP A 82 4.61 15.45 -40.51
N LYS A 83 4.66 16.67 -39.95
CA LYS A 83 5.86 17.53 -39.94
C LYS A 83 6.64 17.46 -38.64
N LEU A 84 6.17 16.69 -37.66
CA LEU A 84 6.82 16.56 -36.35
C LEU A 84 8.23 15.98 -36.46
N ASP A 85 8.41 14.94 -37.28
CA ASP A 85 9.72 14.28 -37.45
C ASP A 85 10.77 15.24 -38.03
N ILE A 86 10.34 16.13 -38.93
CA ILE A 86 11.20 17.17 -39.53
C ILE A 86 11.57 18.22 -38.47
N ALA A 87 10.59 18.66 -37.66
CA ALA A 87 10.82 19.62 -36.59
C ALA A 87 11.77 19.06 -35.52
N LEU A 88 11.61 17.78 -35.14
CA LEU A 88 12.52 17.10 -34.21
C LEU A 88 13.93 16.95 -34.79
N ALA A 89 14.07 16.63 -36.08
CA ALA A 89 15.37 16.56 -36.75
C ALA A 89 16.09 17.92 -36.74
N ASN A 90 15.40 19.01 -37.10
CA ASN A 90 15.97 20.36 -37.05
C ASN A 90 16.37 20.77 -35.63
N LEU A 91 15.61 20.33 -34.64
CA LEU A 91 15.86 20.66 -33.25
C LEU A 91 17.04 19.85 -32.67
N SER A 92 17.28 18.64 -33.17
CA SER A 92 18.40 17.79 -32.76
C SER A 92 19.78 18.36 -33.09
N ASP A 93 19.85 19.28 -34.05
CA ASP A 93 21.10 20.01 -34.39
C ASP A 93 21.43 21.13 -33.39
N GLU A 94 20.43 21.64 -32.66
CA GLU A 94 20.60 22.74 -31.69
C GLU A 94 20.47 22.27 -30.22
N ILE A 95 19.74 21.18 -29.96
CA ILE A 95 19.40 20.67 -28.62
C ILE A 95 19.45 19.13 -28.62
N ASP A 96 20.24 18.54 -27.71
CA ASP A 96 20.42 17.09 -27.61
C ASP A 96 19.13 16.33 -27.23
N ASP A 97 18.36 16.84 -26.24
CA ASP A 97 17.10 16.23 -25.79
C ASP A 97 16.00 17.28 -25.56
N PRO A 98 15.19 17.59 -26.59
CA PRO A 98 14.08 18.52 -26.52
C PRO A 98 13.08 18.23 -25.38
N ALA A 99 12.78 16.95 -25.13
CA ALA A 99 11.80 16.55 -24.13
C ALA A 99 12.31 16.84 -22.71
N LEU A 100 13.58 16.54 -22.45
CA LEU A 100 14.23 16.86 -21.17
C LEU A 100 14.24 18.38 -20.91
N HIS A 101 14.56 19.19 -21.91
CA HIS A 101 14.57 20.65 -21.76
C HIS A 101 13.19 21.25 -21.50
N ILE A 102 12.13 20.70 -22.11
CA ILE A 102 10.74 21.11 -21.83
C ILE A 102 10.36 20.76 -20.38
N ALA A 103 10.71 19.55 -19.94
CA ALA A 103 10.45 19.09 -18.57
C ALA A 103 11.18 19.96 -17.55
N ASP A 104 12.47 20.23 -17.77
CA ASP A 104 13.30 21.08 -16.90
C ASP A 104 12.75 22.51 -16.80
N ALA A 105 12.38 23.13 -17.92
CA ALA A 105 11.83 24.49 -17.92
C ALA A 105 10.53 24.59 -17.09
N ARG A 106 9.65 23.59 -17.21
CA ARG A 106 8.42 23.50 -16.39
C ARG A 106 8.76 23.30 -14.92
N TYR A 107 9.68 22.40 -14.61
CA TYR A 107 10.07 22.08 -13.24
C TYR A 107 10.71 23.27 -12.54
N GLN A 108 11.60 23.99 -13.22
CA GLN A 108 12.23 25.21 -12.70
C GLN A 108 11.20 26.30 -12.41
N THR A 109 10.22 26.48 -13.30
CA THR A 109 9.14 27.45 -13.10
C THR A 109 8.30 27.10 -11.88
N ILE A 110 7.87 25.84 -11.77
CA ILE A 110 7.07 25.36 -10.65
C ILE A 110 7.87 25.48 -9.34
N ALA A 111 9.15 25.10 -9.34
CA ALA A 111 10.03 25.23 -8.19
C ALA A 111 10.17 26.69 -7.76
N ALA A 112 10.37 27.63 -8.69
CA ALA A 112 10.45 29.06 -8.38
C ALA A 112 9.14 29.62 -7.81
N ILE A 113 7.98 29.20 -8.34
CA ILE A 113 6.67 29.57 -7.78
C ILE A 113 6.50 28.98 -6.38
N CYS A 114 6.86 27.71 -6.21
CA CYS A 114 6.82 27.03 -4.92
C CYS A 114 7.72 27.73 -3.90
N ASP A 115 8.95 28.09 -4.24
CA ASP A 115 9.88 28.80 -3.35
C ASP A 115 9.36 30.19 -2.98
N ALA A 116 8.73 30.89 -3.91
CA ALA A 116 8.19 32.23 -3.68
C ALA A 116 6.90 32.24 -2.84
N VAL A 117 6.06 31.21 -2.99
CA VAL A 117 4.73 31.15 -2.35
C VAL A 117 4.73 30.27 -1.10
N SER A 118 5.62 29.28 -1.03
CA SER A 118 5.79 28.39 0.12
C SER A 118 6.73 29.01 1.14
N ASN A 119 6.16 29.54 2.22
CA ASN A 119 6.94 29.85 3.40
C ASN A 119 7.23 28.53 4.15
N THR A 120 8.43 27.98 3.95
CA THR A 120 8.95 26.83 4.71
C THR A 120 9.06 27.12 6.21
N LEU A 121 8.94 28.38 6.63
CA LEU A 121 8.89 28.80 8.05
C LEU A 121 7.68 28.25 8.84
N THR A 122 6.60 27.80 8.20
CA THR A 122 5.47 27.15 8.88
C THR A 122 5.40 25.64 8.67
N ALA A 123 6.34 25.06 7.92
CA ALA A 123 6.42 23.63 7.64
C ALA A 123 7.66 23.00 8.29
N GLU A 124 8.05 23.42 9.50
CA GLU A 124 8.93 22.57 10.30
C GLU A 124 8.15 21.30 10.67
N PRO A 125 8.63 20.08 10.31
CA PRO A 125 8.11 18.87 10.93
C PRO A 125 8.20 19.08 12.44
N SER A 126 7.13 18.77 13.18
CA SER A 126 7.08 19.02 14.62
C SER A 126 8.41 18.58 15.26
N ARG A 127 8.99 19.37 16.18
CA ARG A 127 10.25 19.01 16.86
C ARG A 127 10.22 17.59 17.42
N PHE A 128 9.02 17.10 17.77
CA PHE A 128 8.75 15.73 18.18
C PHE A 128 8.98 14.71 17.04
N THR A 129 8.46 14.96 15.85
CA THR A 129 8.69 14.14 14.64
C THR A 129 10.18 14.07 14.29
N ALA A 130 10.87 15.21 14.25
CA ALA A 130 12.29 15.27 13.92
C ALA A 130 13.17 14.56 14.97
N ALA A 131 12.85 14.70 16.26
CA ALA A 131 13.54 13.99 17.33
C ALA A 131 13.31 12.47 17.27
N MET A 132 12.07 12.06 17.00
CA MET A 132 11.70 10.65 16.89
C MET A 132 12.34 9.99 15.65
N ASP A 133 12.42 10.70 14.53
CA ASP A 133 13.09 10.22 13.31
C ASP A 133 14.60 10.09 13.52
N LYS A 134 15.24 11.01 14.25
CA LYS A 134 16.66 10.88 14.60
C LYS A 134 16.96 9.63 15.42
N VAL A 135 16.03 9.21 16.27
CA VAL A 135 16.15 8.00 17.09
C VAL A 135 15.84 6.74 16.28
N ILE A 136 14.76 6.75 15.49
CA ILE A 136 14.28 5.59 14.71
C ILE A 136 15.17 5.32 13.49
N LEU A 137 15.68 6.34 12.81
CA LEU A 137 16.54 6.17 11.61
C LEU A 137 18.02 5.97 11.95
N ASN A 138 18.41 5.99 13.24
CA ASN A 138 19.79 5.72 13.59
C ASN A 138 20.17 4.29 13.17
N ARG A 139 21.25 4.14 12.38
CA ARG A 139 21.71 2.85 11.85
C ARG A 139 21.88 1.75 12.90
N PHE A 140 22.23 2.10 14.14
CA PHE A 140 22.45 1.12 15.21
C PHE A 140 21.23 0.92 16.12
N LEU A 141 20.44 1.97 16.36
CA LEU A 141 19.25 1.92 17.24
C LEU A 141 17.96 1.57 16.48
N GLY A 142 17.90 1.82 15.17
CA GLY A 142 16.70 1.63 14.35
C GLY A 142 16.25 0.18 14.30
N LEU A 143 17.19 -0.76 14.11
CA LEU A 143 16.87 -2.20 14.09
C LEU A 143 16.38 -2.72 15.47
N PRO A 144 17.06 -2.42 16.61
CA PRO A 144 16.54 -2.78 17.94
C PRO A 144 15.19 -2.16 18.28
N ILE A 145 14.99 -0.86 18.00
CA ILE A 145 13.72 -0.18 18.24
C ILE A 145 12.62 -0.80 17.39
N PHE A 146 12.93 -1.11 16.14
CA PHE A 146 12.01 -1.82 15.26
C PHE A 146 11.59 -3.17 15.81
N LEU A 147 12.57 -3.98 16.22
CA LEU A 147 12.29 -5.29 16.79
C LEU A 147 11.49 -5.17 18.10
N PHE A 148 11.75 -4.13 18.90
CA PHE A 148 11.00 -3.85 20.13
C PHE A 148 9.54 -3.46 19.86
N VAL A 149 9.29 -2.57 18.89
CA VAL A 149 7.91 -2.17 18.52
C VAL A 149 7.14 -3.36 17.96
N MET A 150 7.77 -4.18 17.10
CA MET A 150 7.15 -5.41 16.61
C MET A 150 6.89 -6.42 17.73
N TYR A 151 7.84 -6.58 18.64
CA TYR A 151 7.66 -7.43 19.82
C TYR A 151 6.47 -6.96 20.65
N LEU A 152 6.36 -5.66 20.93
CA LEU A 152 5.25 -5.09 21.69
C LEU A 152 3.91 -5.28 20.96
N MET A 153 3.90 -5.07 19.64
CA MET A 153 2.74 -5.32 18.79
C MET A 153 2.25 -6.77 18.91
N PHE A 154 3.15 -7.75 18.75
CA PHE A 154 2.80 -9.17 18.86
C PHE A 154 2.40 -9.56 20.27
N LEU A 155 3.12 -9.07 21.29
CA LEU A 155 2.80 -9.32 22.69
C LEU A 155 1.37 -8.86 23.01
N LEU A 156 1.03 -7.62 22.64
CA LEU A 156 -0.30 -7.08 22.88
C LEU A 156 -1.37 -7.79 22.05
N ALA A 157 -1.11 -8.04 20.76
CA ALA A 157 -2.06 -8.74 19.88
C ALA A 157 -2.39 -10.14 20.40
N ILE A 158 -1.37 -10.91 20.79
CA ILE A 158 -1.51 -12.29 21.24
C ILE A 158 -2.08 -12.36 22.66
N ASN A 159 -1.65 -11.48 23.56
CA ASN A 159 -2.13 -11.50 24.94
C ASN A 159 -3.60 -11.06 25.04
N ILE A 160 -3.96 -9.96 24.37
CA ILE A 160 -5.34 -9.46 24.36
C ILE A 160 -6.25 -10.38 23.54
N GLY A 161 -5.80 -10.83 22.37
CA GLY A 161 -6.55 -11.77 21.54
C GLY A 161 -6.76 -13.12 22.23
N GLY A 162 -5.71 -13.62 22.91
CA GLY A 162 -5.76 -14.83 23.73
C GLY A 162 -6.66 -14.71 24.95
N ALA A 163 -6.76 -13.53 25.58
CA ALA A 163 -7.69 -13.29 26.69
C ALA A 163 -9.16 -13.31 26.24
N LEU A 164 -9.45 -12.93 25.00
CA LEU A 164 -10.80 -12.98 24.41
C LEU A 164 -11.17 -14.37 23.87
N GLN A 165 -10.18 -15.20 23.52
CA GLN A 165 -10.38 -16.53 22.95
C GLN A 165 -11.34 -17.43 23.76
N PRO A 166 -11.24 -17.57 25.10
CA PRO A 166 -12.12 -18.44 25.89
C PRO A 166 -13.59 -17.99 25.88
N ILE A 167 -13.84 -16.68 25.81
CA ILE A 167 -15.20 -16.13 25.76
C ILE A 167 -15.87 -16.49 24.43
N PHE A 168 -15.12 -16.37 23.33
CA PHE A 168 -15.60 -16.77 22.00
C PHE A 168 -15.76 -18.28 21.87
N ASP A 169 -14.87 -19.06 22.49
CA ASP A 169 -14.97 -20.51 22.55
C ASP A 169 -16.24 -20.95 23.29
N ALA A 170 -16.36 -20.57 24.57
CA ALA A 170 -17.53 -20.91 25.39
C ALA A 170 -18.85 -20.39 24.80
N GLY A 171 -18.86 -19.16 24.27
CA GLY A 171 -20.03 -18.58 23.61
C GLY A 171 -20.44 -19.35 22.35
N SER A 172 -19.46 -19.80 21.55
CA SER A 172 -19.75 -20.58 20.35
C SER A 172 -20.26 -21.98 20.67
N VAL A 173 -19.71 -22.66 21.69
CA VAL A 173 -20.25 -23.96 22.16
C VAL A 173 -21.68 -23.79 22.67
N ALA A 174 -21.93 -22.77 23.49
CA ALA A 174 -23.27 -22.52 24.04
C ALA A 174 -24.32 -22.28 22.96
N ILE A 175 -23.99 -21.48 21.94
CA ILE A 175 -24.94 -21.10 20.88
C ILE A 175 -25.07 -22.20 19.82
N PHE A 176 -23.95 -22.68 19.26
CA PHE A 176 -23.96 -23.56 18.09
C PHE A 176 -24.01 -25.04 18.43
N VAL A 177 -23.49 -25.46 19.58
CA VAL A 177 -23.55 -26.88 19.98
C VAL A 177 -24.77 -27.09 20.86
N HIS A 178 -24.84 -26.43 22.01
CA HIS A 178 -25.94 -26.61 22.96
C HIS A 178 -27.26 -26.00 22.47
N GLY A 179 -27.22 -24.84 21.79
CA GLY A 179 -28.42 -24.24 21.21
C GLY A 179 -29.05 -25.09 20.09
N ILE A 180 -28.24 -25.70 19.22
CA ILE A 180 -28.72 -26.61 18.17
C ILE A 180 -29.23 -27.91 18.77
N GLN A 181 -28.57 -28.47 19.79
CA GLN A 181 -29.05 -29.65 20.51
C GLN A 181 -30.41 -29.39 21.15
N TRP A 182 -30.55 -28.28 21.87
CA TRP A 182 -31.79 -27.89 22.52
C TRP A 182 -32.95 -27.70 21.52
N LEU A 183 -32.66 -27.05 20.39
CA LEU A 183 -33.62 -26.87 19.29
C LEU A 183 -34.00 -28.21 18.63
N GLY A 184 -33.03 -29.12 18.50
CA GLY A 184 -33.21 -30.48 18.02
C GLY A 184 -34.18 -31.29 18.86
N TYR A 185 -34.03 -31.22 20.19
CA TYR A 185 -34.91 -31.89 21.14
C TYR A 185 -36.31 -31.29 21.21
N THR A 186 -36.45 -29.96 21.10
CA THR A 186 -37.77 -29.31 21.13
C THR A 186 -38.59 -29.55 19.86
N LEU A 187 -37.95 -29.62 18.70
CA LEU A 187 -38.61 -29.87 17.40
C LEU A 187 -38.72 -31.36 17.04
N HIS A 188 -38.27 -32.29 17.90
CA HIS A 188 -38.26 -33.74 17.67
C HIS A 188 -37.56 -34.16 16.37
N PHE A 189 -36.40 -33.55 16.06
CA PHE A 189 -35.59 -34.00 14.94
C PHE A 189 -34.96 -35.38 15.23
N PRO A 190 -34.74 -36.23 14.20
CA PRO A 190 -34.06 -37.51 14.38
C PRO A 190 -32.63 -37.30 14.90
N ASP A 191 -32.19 -38.18 15.82
CA ASP A 191 -30.93 -38.04 16.57
C ASP A 191 -29.69 -37.91 15.68
N TRP A 192 -29.68 -38.58 14.53
CA TRP A 192 -28.56 -38.45 13.59
C TRP A 192 -28.43 -37.03 13.01
N LEU A 193 -29.56 -36.35 12.77
CA LEU A 193 -29.58 -34.99 12.24
C LEU A 193 -29.15 -33.99 13.31
N THR A 194 -29.61 -34.15 14.55
CA THR A 194 -29.21 -33.25 15.66
C THR A 194 -27.73 -33.37 15.97
N VAL A 195 -27.17 -34.57 15.98
CA VAL A 195 -25.72 -34.82 16.13
C VAL A 195 -24.94 -34.23 14.95
N PHE A 196 -25.41 -34.42 13.71
CA PHE A 196 -24.75 -33.86 12.54
C PHE A 196 -24.71 -32.32 12.55
N LEU A 197 -25.81 -31.64 12.88
CA LEU A 197 -25.82 -30.18 12.95
C LEU A 197 -25.03 -29.66 14.16
N ALA A 198 -25.15 -30.27 15.33
CA ALA A 198 -24.50 -29.76 16.54
C ALA A 198 -23.00 -30.07 16.56
N GLN A 199 -22.59 -31.33 16.33
CA GLN A 199 -21.18 -31.72 16.37
C GLN A 199 -20.46 -31.51 15.04
N GLY A 200 -21.15 -31.72 13.91
CA GLY A 200 -20.55 -31.49 12.59
C GLY A 200 -20.42 -29.99 12.28
N ILE A 201 -21.56 -29.30 12.15
CA ILE A 201 -21.55 -27.86 11.78
C ILE A 201 -21.16 -26.98 12.98
N GLY A 202 -21.80 -27.19 14.14
CA GLY A 202 -21.53 -26.40 15.34
C GLY A 202 -20.09 -26.59 15.85
N GLY A 203 -19.61 -27.84 15.87
CA GLY A 203 -18.21 -28.14 16.17
C GLY A 203 -17.24 -27.50 15.16
N GLY A 204 -17.56 -27.56 13.86
CA GLY A 204 -16.77 -26.90 12.82
C GLY A 204 -16.66 -25.38 13.03
N ILE A 205 -17.78 -24.71 13.33
CA ILE A 205 -17.81 -23.25 13.62
C ILE A 205 -16.99 -22.93 14.87
N ASN A 206 -17.12 -23.77 15.91
CA ASN A 206 -16.37 -23.62 17.16
C ASN A 206 -14.85 -23.70 16.96
N THR A 207 -14.35 -24.42 15.95
CA THR A 207 -12.90 -24.40 15.67
C THR A 207 -12.39 -23.07 15.10
N VAL A 208 -13.24 -22.31 14.41
CA VAL A 208 -12.85 -21.07 13.70
C VAL A 208 -13.13 -19.82 14.52
N LEU A 209 -14.24 -19.78 15.26
CA LEU A 209 -14.68 -18.58 15.99
C LEU A 209 -13.67 -18.06 17.04
N PRO A 210 -12.99 -18.93 17.82
CA PRO A 210 -11.98 -18.50 18.78
C PRO A 210 -10.74 -17.87 18.14
N LEU A 211 -10.47 -18.12 16.86
CA LEU A 211 -9.35 -17.51 16.12
C LEU A 211 -9.65 -16.06 15.68
N VAL A 212 -10.93 -15.69 15.61
CA VAL A 212 -11.38 -14.36 15.18
C VAL A 212 -10.83 -13.22 16.05
N PRO A 213 -10.94 -13.24 17.40
CA PRO A 213 -10.40 -12.16 18.24
C PRO A 213 -8.88 -12.00 18.09
N GLN A 214 -8.16 -13.12 17.99
CA GLN A 214 -6.71 -13.11 17.79
C GLN A 214 -6.31 -12.40 16.48
N ILE A 215 -6.96 -12.75 15.38
CA ILE A 215 -6.71 -12.14 14.06
C ILE A 215 -7.17 -10.67 14.05
N GLY A 216 -8.31 -10.36 14.67
CA GLY A 216 -8.85 -9.01 14.79
C GLY A 216 -7.89 -8.07 15.51
N MET A 217 -7.34 -8.49 16.65
CA MET A 217 -6.35 -7.71 17.38
C MET A 217 -5.08 -7.49 16.54
N MET A 218 -4.63 -8.50 15.79
CA MET A 218 -3.45 -8.35 14.94
C MET A 218 -3.69 -7.36 13.80
N TYR A 219 -4.87 -7.36 13.17
CA TYR A 219 -5.24 -6.35 12.17
C TYR A 219 -5.35 -4.94 12.78
N LEU A 220 -5.89 -4.82 13.99
CA LEU A 220 -6.02 -3.53 14.68
C LEU A 220 -4.66 -2.87 14.88
N PHE A 221 -3.69 -3.62 15.40
CA PHE A 221 -2.34 -3.10 15.63
C PHE A 221 -1.58 -2.86 14.32
N LEU A 222 -1.81 -3.68 13.29
CA LEU A 222 -1.23 -3.45 11.96
C LEU A 222 -1.76 -2.15 11.35
N SER A 223 -3.07 -1.92 11.38
CA SER A 223 -3.67 -0.65 10.94
C SER A 223 -3.18 0.54 11.77
N PHE A 224 -2.97 0.37 13.08
CA PHE A 224 -2.37 1.41 13.92
C PHE A 224 -0.96 1.80 13.46
N LEU A 225 -0.12 0.81 13.16
CA LEU A 225 1.24 1.06 12.67
C LEU A 225 1.27 1.63 11.24
N GLU A 226 0.32 1.23 10.40
CA GLU A 226 0.10 1.75 9.04
C GLU A 226 -0.29 3.24 9.11
N ASP A 227 -1.35 3.58 9.83
CA ASP A 227 -1.87 4.95 9.95
C ASP A 227 -0.92 5.89 10.72
N SER A 228 -0.06 5.36 11.61
CA SER A 228 0.97 6.16 12.30
C SER A 228 2.14 6.57 11.41
N GLY A 229 2.26 6.03 10.20
CA GLY A 229 3.43 6.26 9.32
C GLY A 229 4.72 5.56 9.78
N TYR A 230 4.66 4.77 10.86
CA TYR A 230 5.81 3.97 11.34
C TYR A 230 6.28 2.97 10.27
N MET A 231 5.35 2.39 9.51
CA MET A 231 5.65 1.41 8.46
C MET A 231 6.58 1.94 7.38
N ALA A 232 6.46 3.22 6.99
CA ALA A 232 7.35 3.85 6.02
C ALA A 232 8.81 3.92 6.53
N ARG A 233 9.00 4.26 7.80
CA ARG A 233 10.32 4.35 8.45
C ARG A 233 10.93 2.98 8.69
N ALA A 234 10.11 2.03 9.12
CA ALA A 234 10.51 0.63 9.27
C ALA A 234 11.01 0.04 7.96
N ALA A 235 10.30 0.31 6.85
CA ALA A 235 10.71 -0.12 5.52
C ALA A 235 12.07 0.47 5.13
N PHE A 236 12.31 1.76 5.41
CA PHE A 236 13.60 2.41 5.15
C PHE A 236 14.76 1.77 5.94
N VAL A 237 14.58 1.50 7.24
CA VAL A 237 15.60 0.83 8.08
C VAL A 237 15.95 -0.57 7.54
N MET A 238 14.96 -1.26 6.96
CA MET A 238 15.08 -2.64 6.49
C MET A 238 15.43 -2.77 5.01
N ASP A 239 15.46 -1.65 4.30
CA ASP A 239 15.68 -1.61 2.87
C ASP A 239 17.04 -2.22 2.50
N ARG A 240 18.11 -1.91 3.26
CA ARG A 240 19.44 -2.49 3.01
C ARG A 240 19.47 -4.03 3.12
N LEU A 241 18.71 -4.60 4.06
CA LEU A 241 18.62 -6.05 4.23
C LEU A 241 17.79 -6.68 3.11
N MET A 242 16.68 -6.03 2.71
CA MET A 242 15.82 -6.52 1.63
C MET A 242 16.46 -6.37 0.25
N GLN A 243 17.23 -5.31 0.00
CA GLN A 243 17.97 -5.14 -1.24
C GLN A 243 18.97 -6.28 -1.48
N ALA A 244 19.61 -6.79 -0.42
CA ALA A 244 20.47 -7.97 -0.53
C ALA A 244 19.68 -9.19 -1.06
N LEU A 245 18.44 -9.36 -0.58
CA LEU A 245 17.49 -10.38 -1.02
C LEU A 245 16.84 -10.06 -2.39
N GLY A 246 17.05 -8.86 -2.94
CA GLY A 246 16.47 -8.41 -4.21
C GLY A 246 15.02 -7.95 -4.12
N LEU A 247 14.59 -7.50 -2.94
CA LEU A 247 13.25 -6.99 -2.63
C LEU A 247 13.34 -5.54 -2.15
N PRO A 248 12.31 -4.71 -2.36
CA PRO A 248 12.25 -3.38 -1.75
C PRO A 248 11.92 -3.48 -0.25
N GLY A 249 12.33 -2.48 0.54
CA GLY A 249 12.04 -2.40 1.98
C GLY A 249 10.54 -2.55 2.33
N LYS A 250 9.62 -2.14 1.45
CA LYS A 250 8.16 -2.30 1.65
C LYS A 250 7.69 -3.77 1.75
N SER A 251 8.42 -4.73 1.15
CA SER A 251 8.09 -6.16 1.21
C SER A 251 8.35 -6.77 2.59
N PHE A 252 9.16 -6.12 3.40
CA PHE A 252 9.50 -6.59 4.74
C PHE A 252 8.31 -6.59 5.69
N VAL A 253 7.41 -5.61 5.57
CA VAL A 253 6.25 -5.45 6.45
C VAL A 253 5.30 -6.66 6.35
N PRO A 254 4.83 -7.07 5.15
CA PRO A 254 4.08 -8.31 5.00
C PRO A 254 4.85 -9.53 5.51
N LEU A 255 6.16 -9.62 5.26
CA LEU A 255 6.99 -10.74 5.70
C LEU A 255 6.93 -10.89 7.22
N ILE A 256 7.22 -9.81 7.97
CA ILE A 256 7.19 -9.87 9.43
C ILE A 256 5.83 -10.22 10.00
N VAL A 257 4.78 -9.66 9.42
CA VAL A 257 3.40 -9.98 9.83
C VAL A 257 3.11 -11.48 9.62
N GLY A 258 3.80 -12.13 8.67
CA GLY A 258 3.75 -13.57 8.42
C GLY A 258 4.22 -14.43 9.59
N PHE A 259 5.21 -13.95 10.37
CA PHE A 259 5.60 -14.62 11.62
C PHE A 259 4.48 -14.63 12.67
N GLY A 260 3.53 -13.69 12.61
CA GLY A 260 2.31 -13.75 13.42
C GLY A 260 1.25 -14.64 12.78
N CYS A 261 0.85 -14.30 11.56
CA CYS A 261 -0.14 -15.05 10.78
C CYS A 261 0.07 -14.82 9.29
N ASN A 262 0.06 -15.91 8.52
CA ASN A 262 0.26 -15.86 7.08
C ASN A 262 -0.92 -15.24 6.32
N VAL A 263 -2.13 -15.25 6.87
CA VAL A 263 -3.31 -14.66 6.21
C VAL A 263 -3.18 -13.14 6.02
N PRO A 264 -2.94 -12.33 7.08
CA PRO A 264 -2.71 -10.88 6.93
C PRO A 264 -1.44 -10.57 6.15
N SER A 265 -0.41 -11.40 6.25
CA SER A 265 0.82 -11.27 5.47
C SER A 265 0.55 -11.34 3.96
N VAL A 266 -0.12 -12.41 3.50
CA VAL A 266 -0.44 -12.60 2.08
C VAL A 266 -1.43 -11.54 1.59
N MET A 267 -2.36 -11.09 2.44
CA MET A 267 -3.26 -9.99 2.11
C MET A 267 -2.50 -8.65 1.98
N GLY A 268 -1.56 -8.39 2.90
CA GLY A 268 -0.72 -7.20 2.91
C GLY A 268 0.24 -7.14 1.73
N ALA A 269 0.75 -8.28 1.25
CA ALA A 269 1.60 -8.32 0.06
C ALA A 269 0.92 -7.76 -1.21
N ARG A 270 -0.41 -7.59 -1.22
CA ARG A 270 -1.15 -6.99 -2.35
C ARG A 270 -0.93 -5.49 -2.50
N THR A 271 -0.41 -4.80 -1.48
CA THR A 271 -0.08 -3.37 -1.54
C THR A 271 1.26 -3.11 -2.24
N LEU A 272 1.99 -4.16 -2.63
CA LEU A 272 3.24 -4.04 -3.38
C LEU A 272 2.97 -3.70 -4.84
N ASP A 273 3.50 -2.57 -5.30
CA ASP A 273 3.34 -2.06 -6.68
C ASP A 273 3.73 -3.08 -7.77
N ALA A 274 4.88 -3.75 -7.63
CA ALA A 274 5.35 -4.67 -8.65
C ALA A 274 4.81 -6.10 -8.43
N PRO A 275 4.26 -6.76 -9.46
CA PRO A 275 3.74 -8.12 -9.35
C PRO A 275 4.83 -9.13 -8.95
N ARG A 276 6.08 -8.87 -9.36
CA ARG A 276 7.27 -9.62 -8.98
C ARG A 276 7.48 -9.65 -7.46
N GLU A 277 7.45 -8.48 -6.84
CA GLU A 277 7.71 -8.30 -5.41
C GLU A 277 6.61 -8.96 -4.59
N ARG A 278 5.36 -8.82 -5.06
CA ARG A 278 4.19 -9.49 -4.49
C ARG A 278 4.34 -11.01 -4.53
N LEU A 279 4.74 -11.59 -5.66
CA LEU A 279 4.88 -13.03 -5.79
C LEU A 279 6.00 -13.58 -4.91
N MET A 280 7.17 -12.92 -4.88
CA MET A 280 8.27 -13.31 -4.00
C MET A 280 7.85 -13.29 -2.52
N THR A 281 7.19 -12.21 -2.08
CA THR A 281 6.73 -12.04 -0.69
C THR A 281 5.71 -13.12 -0.32
N ILE A 282 4.76 -13.44 -1.20
CA ILE A 282 3.74 -14.49 -0.97
C ILE A 282 4.38 -15.88 -0.93
N MET A 283 5.39 -16.16 -1.77
CA MET A 283 6.09 -17.46 -1.77
C MET A 283 6.99 -17.65 -0.55
N MET A 284 7.50 -16.57 0.04
CA MET A 284 8.27 -16.61 1.27
C MET A 284 7.40 -16.77 2.54
N ALA A 285 6.19 -16.20 2.56
CA ALA A 285 5.33 -16.20 3.74
C ALA A 285 5.08 -17.60 4.33
N PRO A 286 4.84 -18.68 3.54
CA PRO A 286 4.71 -20.03 4.06
C PRO A 286 5.92 -20.54 4.82
N PHE A 287 7.13 -20.03 4.62
CA PHE A 287 8.31 -20.46 5.39
C PHE A 287 8.45 -19.71 6.72
N MET A 288 7.70 -18.64 6.90
CA MET A 288 7.59 -17.94 8.18
C MET A 288 6.67 -18.71 9.11
N SER A 289 7.26 -19.26 10.17
CA SER A 289 6.52 -20.09 11.13
C SER A 289 5.74 -19.20 12.08
N CYS A 290 4.40 -19.30 12.00
CA CYS A 290 3.49 -18.64 12.92
C CYS A 290 3.34 -19.41 14.24
N GLY A 291 2.81 -18.75 15.27
CA GLY A 291 2.58 -19.35 16.59
C GLY A 291 1.78 -20.66 16.56
N ALA A 292 0.82 -20.78 15.63
CA ALA A 292 0.04 -22.02 15.44
C ALA A 292 0.90 -23.19 14.94
N ARG A 293 1.86 -22.96 14.03
CA ARG A 293 2.79 -24.00 13.60
C ARG A 293 3.78 -24.38 14.68
N LEU A 294 4.25 -23.40 15.45
CA LEU A 294 5.11 -23.64 16.60
C LEU A 294 4.42 -24.56 17.63
N ALA A 295 3.12 -24.36 17.88
CA ALA A 295 2.34 -25.25 18.76
C ALA A 295 2.28 -26.69 18.22
N ILE A 296 2.02 -26.86 16.91
CA ILE A 296 2.00 -28.17 16.27
C ILE A 296 3.39 -28.83 16.33
N PHE A 297 4.45 -28.08 16.00
CA PHE A 297 5.83 -28.56 16.10
C PHE A 297 6.18 -28.95 17.53
N ALA A 298 5.73 -28.20 18.54
CA ALA A 298 5.96 -28.53 19.94
C ALA A 298 5.28 -29.84 20.34
N VAL A 299 4.04 -30.10 19.90
CA VAL A 299 3.33 -31.36 20.17
C VAL A 299 4.07 -32.55 19.54
N PHE A 300 4.45 -32.44 18.27
CA PHE A 300 5.22 -33.49 17.60
C PHE A 300 6.61 -33.67 18.19
N ALA A 301 7.29 -32.58 18.53
CA ALA A 301 8.61 -32.63 19.15
C ALA A 301 8.55 -33.27 20.54
N ALA A 302 7.51 -32.99 21.34
CA ALA A 302 7.28 -33.65 22.62
C ALA A 302 7.00 -35.16 22.44
N ALA A 303 6.23 -35.53 21.41
CA ALA A 303 5.89 -36.93 21.13
C ALA A 303 7.08 -37.77 20.64
N PHE A 304 7.94 -37.21 19.78
CA PHE A 304 9.05 -37.96 19.15
C PHE A 304 10.41 -37.79 19.84
N PHE A 305 10.70 -36.62 20.39
CA PHE A 305 12.04 -36.27 20.89
C PHE A 305 12.10 -36.01 22.41
N GLY A 306 10.96 -36.04 23.10
CA GLY A 306 10.89 -35.89 24.56
C GLY A 306 11.62 -34.63 25.05
N GLN A 307 12.66 -34.80 25.88
CA GLN A 307 13.45 -33.69 26.45
C GLN A 307 14.21 -32.86 25.39
N ASN A 308 14.57 -33.44 24.24
CA ASN A 308 15.24 -32.72 23.16
C ASN A 308 14.28 -31.99 22.21
N GLY A 309 12.97 -32.00 22.51
CA GLY A 309 11.95 -31.39 21.66
C GLY A 309 12.16 -29.88 21.44
N ALA A 310 12.66 -29.16 22.44
CA ALA A 310 12.95 -27.72 22.30
C ALA A 310 14.02 -27.44 21.23
N LEU A 311 15.07 -28.25 21.19
CA LEU A 311 16.15 -28.15 20.19
C LEU A 311 15.63 -28.49 18.79
N ALA A 312 14.74 -29.49 18.68
CA ALA A 312 14.09 -29.84 17.43
C ALA A 312 13.23 -28.67 16.90
N VAL A 313 12.38 -28.07 17.73
CA VAL A 313 11.54 -26.91 17.37
C VAL A 313 12.41 -25.71 16.96
N PHE A 314 13.50 -25.45 17.70
CA PHE A 314 14.45 -24.40 17.35
C PHE A 314 15.10 -24.64 15.98
N SER A 315 15.54 -25.87 15.70
CA SER A 315 16.16 -26.22 14.41
C SER A 315 15.18 -26.06 13.23
N LEU A 316 13.92 -26.46 13.41
CA LEU A 316 12.84 -26.26 12.44
C LEU A 316 12.57 -24.78 12.16
N TYR A 317 12.60 -23.95 13.20
CA TYR A 317 12.41 -22.51 13.05
C TYR A 317 13.56 -21.86 12.26
N VAL A 318 14.81 -22.18 12.60
CA VAL A 318 15.99 -21.70 11.86
C VAL A 318 15.96 -22.19 10.42
N LEU A 319 15.63 -23.46 10.20
CA LEU A 319 15.48 -24.03 8.86
C LEU A 319 14.42 -23.29 8.03
N GLY A 320 13.30 -22.90 8.64
CA GLY A 320 12.26 -22.09 8.00
C GLY A 320 12.79 -20.74 7.51
N ILE A 321 13.55 -20.03 8.35
CA ILE A 321 14.18 -18.75 7.96
C ILE A 321 15.16 -18.95 6.81
N VAL A 322 16.01 -19.98 6.88
CA VAL A 322 16.97 -20.32 5.83
C VAL A 322 16.26 -20.64 4.51
N MET A 323 15.20 -21.44 4.56
CA MET A 323 14.39 -21.78 3.36
C MET A 323 13.66 -20.57 2.79
N ALA A 324 13.19 -19.64 3.63
CA ALA A 324 12.61 -18.38 3.17
C ALA A 324 13.66 -17.55 2.38
N ILE A 325 14.86 -17.40 2.92
CA ILE A 325 15.97 -16.66 2.29
C ILE A 325 16.39 -17.35 0.98
N LEU A 326 16.56 -18.67 0.98
CA LEU A 326 16.91 -19.46 -0.20
C LEU A 326 15.86 -19.32 -1.30
N THR A 327 14.57 -19.39 -0.96
CA THR A 327 13.47 -19.22 -1.91
C THR A 327 13.52 -17.83 -2.54
N GLY A 328 13.81 -16.79 -1.76
CA GLY A 328 14.03 -15.43 -2.26
C GLY A 328 15.17 -15.32 -3.26
N LEU A 329 16.33 -15.81 -2.87
CA LEU A 329 17.54 -15.78 -3.70
C LEU A 329 17.37 -16.62 -4.98
N MET A 330 16.70 -17.77 -4.89
CA MET A 330 16.38 -18.62 -6.04
C MET A 330 15.43 -17.89 -7.00
N LEU A 331 14.35 -17.27 -6.51
CA LEU A 331 13.40 -16.53 -7.34
C LEU A 331 14.05 -15.30 -8.00
N LYS A 332 14.95 -14.61 -7.27
CA LYS A 332 15.77 -13.52 -7.79
C LYS A 332 16.62 -13.94 -8.99
N HIS A 333 17.24 -15.13 -8.94
CA HIS A 333 18.15 -15.60 -10.00
C HIS A 333 17.46 -16.36 -11.13
N THR A 334 16.32 -17.00 -10.87
CA THR A 334 15.67 -17.94 -11.81
C THR A 334 14.58 -17.30 -12.65
N ILE A 335 13.56 -16.69 -12.02
CA ILE A 335 12.25 -16.47 -12.68
C ILE A 335 11.86 -14.99 -12.82
N MET A 336 12.54 -14.08 -12.11
CA MET A 336 12.22 -12.65 -12.08
C MET A 336 13.50 -11.81 -12.15
N ARG A 337 14.23 -11.92 -13.28
CA ARG A 337 15.41 -11.09 -13.57
C ARG A 337 14.98 -9.65 -13.83
N GLY A 338 15.41 -8.74 -12.96
CA GLY A 338 15.16 -7.31 -13.07
C GLY A 338 15.79 -6.58 -11.88
N GLU A 339 16.26 -5.35 -12.07
CA GLU A 339 16.78 -4.53 -10.99
C GLU A 339 15.67 -4.24 -9.96
N ALA A 340 16.04 -4.01 -8.69
CA ALA A 340 15.06 -3.55 -7.71
C ALA A 340 14.57 -2.17 -8.16
N SER A 341 13.25 -1.93 -8.18
CA SER A 341 12.71 -0.63 -8.53
C SER A 341 13.38 0.44 -7.66
N PRO A 342 13.85 1.57 -8.23
CA PRO A 342 14.42 2.66 -7.45
C PRO A 342 13.43 3.04 -6.34
N PHE A 343 13.86 2.87 -5.08
CA PHE A 343 13.01 3.12 -3.93
C PHE A 343 13.02 4.62 -3.61
N VAL A 344 12.34 5.41 -4.45
CA VAL A 344 12.08 6.83 -4.17
C VAL A 344 10.82 6.89 -3.32
N MET A 345 10.98 6.82 -2.00
CA MET A 345 9.89 6.98 -1.05
C MET A 345 9.97 8.38 -0.44
N GLU A 346 9.05 9.25 -0.82
CA GLU A 346 8.80 10.50 -0.09
C GLU A 346 8.31 10.13 1.31
N LEU A 347 9.03 10.54 2.36
CA LEU A 347 8.73 10.13 3.73
C LEU A 347 7.45 10.85 4.20
N PRO A 348 6.33 10.13 4.45
CA PRO A 348 5.10 10.78 4.89
C PRO A 348 5.27 11.32 6.32
N VAL A 349 4.63 12.46 6.59
CA VAL A 349 4.63 13.09 7.92
C VAL A 349 3.93 12.17 8.93
N TYR A 350 4.32 12.22 10.21
CA TYR A 350 3.67 11.42 11.26
C TYR A 350 2.23 11.90 11.47
N HIS A 351 1.26 11.00 11.32
CA HIS A 351 -0.16 11.29 11.57
C HIS A 351 -0.61 10.53 12.82
N VAL A 352 -1.41 11.18 13.67
CA VAL A 352 -2.03 10.49 14.80
C VAL A 352 -3.25 9.73 14.26
N PRO A 353 -3.30 8.39 14.38
CA PRO A 353 -4.35 7.61 13.76
C PRO A 353 -5.71 7.88 14.43
N HIS A 354 -6.74 8.14 13.62
CA HIS A 354 -8.07 8.40 14.13
C HIS A 354 -8.73 7.07 14.55
N ILE A 355 -9.05 6.90 15.84
CA ILE A 355 -9.57 5.63 16.41
C ILE A 355 -10.81 5.10 15.65
N LYS A 356 -11.67 5.99 15.14
CA LYS A 356 -12.84 5.61 14.33
C LYS A 356 -12.44 4.92 13.02
N SER A 357 -11.41 5.43 12.33
CA SER A 357 -10.90 4.82 11.11
C SER A 357 -10.32 3.43 11.39
N LEU A 358 -9.52 3.29 12.45
CA LEU A 358 -8.92 2.02 12.86
C LEU A 358 -9.96 0.93 13.10
N ILE A 359 -11.02 1.25 13.85
CA ILE A 359 -12.09 0.28 14.15
C ILE A 359 -12.86 -0.11 12.89
N ILE A 360 -13.19 0.86 12.02
CA ILE A 360 -13.91 0.59 10.76
C ILE A 360 -13.08 -0.29 9.84
N GLN A 361 -11.80 0.03 9.63
CA GLN A 361 -10.91 -0.75 8.77
C GLN A 361 -10.70 -2.16 9.32
N THR A 362 -10.45 -2.29 10.62
CA THR A 362 -10.29 -3.59 11.29
C THR A 362 -11.55 -4.43 11.13
N TRP A 363 -12.73 -3.83 11.36
CA TRP A 363 -14.01 -4.52 11.20
C TRP A 363 -14.25 -4.99 9.77
N GLN A 364 -13.95 -4.14 8.77
CA GLN A 364 -14.08 -4.51 7.35
C GLN A 364 -13.15 -5.66 6.97
N ARG A 365 -11.87 -5.61 7.40
CA ARG A 365 -10.89 -6.67 7.16
C ARG A 365 -11.29 -7.98 7.86
N LEU A 366 -11.75 -7.89 9.11
CA LEU A 366 -12.20 -9.04 9.89
C LEU A 366 -13.46 -9.68 9.30
N LYS A 367 -14.46 -8.88 8.92
CA LYS A 367 -15.67 -9.35 8.22
C LYS A 367 -15.30 -10.06 6.91
N GLY A 368 -14.36 -9.49 6.16
CA GLY A 368 -13.82 -10.10 4.94
C GLY A 368 -13.17 -11.46 5.20
N PHE A 369 -12.44 -11.62 6.31
CA PHE A 369 -11.86 -12.90 6.72
C PHE A 369 -12.94 -13.92 7.10
N VAL A 370 -13.89 -13.58 7.98
CA VAL A 370 -14.94 -14.51 8.44
C VAL A 370 -15.81 -14.97 7.28
N LEU A 371 -16.19 -14.07 6.37
CA LEU A 371 -16.99 -14.43 5.18
C LEU A 371 -16.23 -15.33 4.21
N ARG A 372 -14.92 -15.15 4.05
CA ARG A 372 -14.07 -15.98 3.16
C ARG A 372 -13.67 -17.31 3.80
N ALA A 373 -13.52 -17.37 5.13
CA ALA A 373 -13.28 -18.61 5.85
C ALA A 373 -14.53 -19.50 5.90
N GLY A 374 -15.73 -18.89 6.00
CA GLY A 374 -17.00 -19.62 6.00
C GLY A 374 -17.50 -20.04 4.61
N LYS A 375 -17.19 -19.29 3.55
CA LYS A 375 -17.44 -19.70 2.16
C LYS A 375 -16.21 -20.40 1.61
N GLY A 376 -16.21 -21.74 1.67
CA GLY A 376 -15.32 -22.56 0.85
C GLY A 376 -15.34 -22.06 -0.59
N ASP A 377 -14.20 -21.54 -1.01
CA ASP A 377 -13.82 -21.03 -2.31
C ASP A 377 -14.89 -21.13 -3.42
N ARG A 378 -15.71 -20.08 -3.55
CA ARG A 378 -16.54 -19.89 -4.75
C ARG A 378 -16.99 -18.43 -4.94
N HIS A 379 -16.07 -17.49 -4.89
CA HIS A 379 -16.27 -16.19 -5.54
C HIS A 379 -14.92 -15.56 -5.88
N ARG A 380 -14.35 -16.03 -6.99
CA ARG A 380 -13.57 -15.17 -7.87
C ARG A 380 -14.54 -14.12 -8.41
N GLN A 381 -14.05 -12.89 -8.55
CA GLN A 381 -14.65 -11.73 -9.20
C GLN A 381 -15.61 -10.88 -8.34
N HIS A 382 -15.32 -9.57 -8.40
CA HIS A 382 -16.11 -8.42 -7.94
C HIS A 382 -15.99 -8.00 -6.46
N LEU A 383 -14.87 -7.33 -6.16
CA LEU A 383 -15.00 -5.96 -5.64
C LEU A 383 -14.11 -5.05 -6.52
N PRO A 384 -14.65 -3.94 -7.05
CA PRO A 384 -14.17 -3.26 -8.26
C PRO A 384 -12.87 -2.48 -7.98
N GLN A 385 -11.89 -2.45 -8.88
CA GLN A 385 -11.84 -1.56 -10.06
C GLN A 385 -12.23 -0.08 -9.84
N ARG A 386 -12.44 0.36 -8.59
CA ARG A 386 -12.74 1.77 -8.27
C ARG A 386 -11.51 2.66 -8.07
N ALA A 387 -10.30 2.12 -8.20
CA ALA A 387 -9.06 2.90 -8.24
C ALA A 387 -8.47 3.04 -9.66
N GLU A 388 -8.83 2.15 -10.60
CA GLU A 388 -8.32 2.22 -12.00
C GLU A 388 -9.22 3.08 -12.92
N GLN A 389 -10.49 3.29 -12.60
CA GLN A 389 -11.34 4.22 -13.37
C GLN A 389 -10.98 5.71 -13.18
N PHE A 390 -10.21 6.08 -12.15
CA PHE A 390 -9.70 7.45 -12.00
C PHE A 390 -8.40 7.73 -12.78
N LEU A 391 -7.79 6.69 -13.38
CA LEU A 391 -6.58 6.82 -14.20
C LEU A 391 -6.84 6.50 -15.69
N THR A 392 -8.06 6.12 -16.05
CA THR A 392 -8.44 5.83 -17.46
C THR A 392 -9.46 6.84 -18.02
N GLU A 393 -10.00 7.73 -17.18
CA GLU A 393 -10.65 8.97 -17.60
C GLU A 393 -9.83 10.16 -17.04
N ARG A 394 -8.63 10.36 -17.58
CA ARG A 394 -7.96 11.66 -17.65
C ARG A 394 -6.93 11.68 -18.75
#